data_AF-A0A031I868-F1
#
_entry.id   AF-A0A031I868-F1
#
_cell.length_a   1.000
_cell.length_b   1.000
_cell.length_c   1.000
_cell.angle_alpha   90.00
_cell.angle_beta   90.00
_cell.angle_gamma   90.00
#
_symmetry.space_group_name_H-M   'P 1'
#
loop_
_entity.id
_entity.type
_entity.pdbx_description
1 polymer ?
#
loop_
_entity_poly.entity_id
_entity_poly.type
_entity_poly.pdbx_seq_one_letter_code
_entity_poly.pdbx_strand_id
1 'polypeptide(L)'
;MVAAIERFLERHQDMAPTRFGREATGEPQLLESLRKGRSPSLDTANRIVAFMRGKDEEAGFEAFHGSDVCSDVDPASAGIDDDFSAQVAA
;
A
#
# COMPACT_ATOMS: atom_id res chain seq x y z
N MET A 1 18.28 13.39 4.60
CA MET A 1 17.47 12.17 4.35
C MET A 1 16.05 12.50 3.92
N VAL A 2 15.30 13.33 4.67
CA VAL A 2 13.90 13.70 4.35
C VAL A 2 13.73 14.19 2.91
N ALA A 3 14.56 15.14 2.46
CA ALA A 3 14.47 15.67 1.09
C ALA A 3 14.63 14.61 -0.03
N ALA A 4 15.42 13.55 0.21
CA ALA A 4 15.57 12.46 -0.77
C ALA A 4 14.29 11.61 -0.86
N ILE A 5 13.65 11.38 0.30
CA ILE A 5 12.38 10.67 0.38
C ILE A 5 11.25 11.51 -0.23
N GLU A 6 11.20 12.81 0.07
CA GLU A 6 10.21 13.74 -0.54
C GLU A 6 10.32 13.72 -2.07
N ARG A 7 11.53 13.78 -2.63
CA ARG A 7 11.73 13.70 -4.09
C ARG A 7 11.37 12.33 -4.68
N PHE A 8 11.52 11.26 -3.90
CA PHE A 8 11.05 9.93 -4.31
C PHE A 8 9.51 9.88 -4.33
N LEU A 9 8.85 10.41 -3.30
CA LEU A 9 7.39 10.50 -3.23
C LEU A 9 6.79 11.40 -4.33
N GLU A 10 7.49 12.48 -4.72
CA GLU A 10 7.09 13.28 -5.88
C GLU A 10 7.10 12.49 -7.20
N ARG A 11 8.03 11.53 -7.35
CA ARG A 11 8.08 10.62 -8.52
C ARG A 11 7.06 9.49 -8.42
N HIS A 12 6.68 9.11 -7.21
CA HIS A 12 5.73 8.04 -6.93
C HIS A 12 4.47 8.60 -6.25
N GLN A 13 3.67 9.34 -7.01
CA GLN A 13 2.45 10.02 -6.51
C GLN A 13 1.44 9.05 -5.87
N ASP A 14 1.42 7.79 -6.31
CA ASP A 14 0.54 6.75 -5.77
C ASP A 14 0.97 6.25 -4.36
N MET A 15 2.15 6.66 -3.87
CA MET A 15 2.70 6.21 -2.60
C MET A 15 2.49 7.25 -1.49
N ALA A 16 1.60 6.94 -0.56
CA ALA A 16 1.44 7.77 0.64
C ALA A 16 2.69 7.70 1.55
N PRO A 17 3.08 8.80 2.22
CA PRO A 17 4.26 8.83 3.09
C PRO A 17 4.17 7.84 4.27
N THR A 18 2.97 7.56 4.75
CA THR A 18 2.70 6.54 5.78
C THR A 18 2.86 5.11 5.26
N ARG A 19 2.51 4.86 3.99
CA ARG A 19 2.76 3.56 3.33
C ARG A 19 4.25 3.34 3.12
N PHE A 20 4.96 4.36 2.66
CA PHE A 20 6.42 4.32 2.48
C PHE A 20 7.13 3.89 3.77
N GLY A 21 6.81 4.51 4.90
CA GLY A 21 7.41 4.15 6.19
C GLY A 21 7.11 2.69 6.59
N ARG A 22 5.87 2.23 6.36
CA ARG A 22 5.47 0.85 6.66
C ARG A 22 6.15 -0.17 5.76
N GLU A 23 6.33 0.12 4.47
CA GLU A 23 6.95 -0.79 3.51
C GLU A 23 8.48 -0.80 3.62
N ALA A 24 9.12 0.36 3.82
CA ALA A 24 10.58 0.45 3.88
C ALA A 24 11.15 -0.01 5.23
N THR A 25 10.50 0.35 6.34
CA THR A 25 11.05 0.09 7.69
C THR A 25 10.05 -0.51 8.68
N GLY A 26 8.77 -0.63 8.32
CA GLY A 26 7.71 -1.05 9.24
C GLY A 26 7.19 0.07 10.16
N GLU A 27 7.71 1.29 10.05
CA GLU A 27 7.33 2.44 10.89
C GLU A 27 6.54 3.46 10.06
N PRO A 28 5.21 3.58 10.23
CA PRO A 28 4.41 4.52 9.44
C PRO A 28 4.73 6.00 9.76
N GLN A 29 5.26 6.28 10.96
CA GLN A 29 5.66 7.63 11.38
C GLN A 29 7.14 7.94 11.10
N LEU A 30 7.79 7.17 10.24
CA LEU A 30 9.20 7.35 9.88
C LEU A 30 9.45 8.79 9.41
N LEU A 31 8.65 9.28 8.45
CA LEU A 31 8.85 10.60 7.86
C LEU A 31 8.60 11.74 8.85
N GLU A 32 7.58 11.62 9.70
CA GLU A 32 7.30 12.56 10.79
C GLU A 32 8.46 12.60 11.79
N SER A 33 9.01 11.43 12.15
CA SER A 33 10.14 11.34 13.07
C SER A 33 11.38 11.99 12.47
N LEU A 34 11.66 11.74 11.19
CA LEU A 34 12.76 12.37 10.48
C LEU A 34 12.55 13.90 10.36
N ARG A 35 11.31 14.36 10.15
CA ARG A 35 10.95 15.79 10.16
C ARG A 35 11.14 16.44 11.52
N LYS A 36 10.83 15.71 12.61
CA LYS A 36 11.04 16.16 13.99
C LYS A 36 12.53 16.19 14.41
N GLY A 37 13.45 15.84 13.51
CA GLY A 37 14.89 15.86 13.77
C GLY A 37 15.45 14.55 14.33
N ARG A 38 14.67 13.46 14.35
CA ARG A 38 15.19 12.12 14.66
C ARG A 38 16.21 11.75 13.58
N SER A 39 17.43 11.45 13.98
CA SER A 39 18.43 10.89 13.07
C SER A 39 18.14 9.40 12.88
N PRO A 40 17.92 8.91 11.66
CA PRO A 40 17.76 7.49 11.42
C PRO A 40 19.07 6.79 11.76
N SER A 41 18.97 5.58 12.30
CA SER A 41 20.17 4.74 12.48
C SER A 41 20.72 4.35 11.10
N LEU A 42 22.00 3.99 11.03
CA LEU A 42 22.65 3.58 9.78
C LEU A 42 21.92 2.40 9.12
N ASP A 43 21.43 1.46 9.93
CA ASP A 43 20.61 0.33 9.48
C ASP A 43 19.32 0.80 8.80
N THR A 44 18.60 1.71 9.44
CA THR A 44 17.37 2.31 8.91
C THR A 44 17.63 3.05 7.60
N ALA A 45 18.70 3.85 7.54
CA ALA A 45 19.07 4.56 6.32
C ALA A 45 19.37 3.59 5.16
N ASN A 46 20.07 2.48 5.44
CA ASN A 46 20.41 1.48 4.43
C ASN A 46 19.15 0.78 3.90
N ARG A 47 18.19 0.41 4.76
CA ARG A 47 16.89 -0.13 4.33
C ARG A 47 16.12 0.82 3.44
N ILE A 48 16.06 2.10 3.82
CA ILE A 48 15.36 3.13 3.03
C ILE A 48 15.99 3.26 1.64
N VAL A 49 17.33 3.30 1.56
CA VAL A 49 18.05 3.38 0.28
C VAL A 49 17.83 2.13 -0.58
N ALA A 50 17.90 0.93 0.02
CA ALA A 50 17.62 -0.32 -0.68
C ALA A 50 16.19 -0.37 -1.23
N PHE A 51 15.21 0.10 -0.43
CA PHE A 51 13.81 0.18 -0.85
C PHE A 51 13.61 1.17 -2.00
N MET A 52 14.17 2.39 -1.91
CA MET A 52 14.09 3.39 -2.98
C MET A 52 14.70 2.87 -4.28
N ARG A 53 15.86 2.18 -4.19
CA ARG A 53 16.53 1.62 -5.36
C ARG A 53 15.72 0.51 -6.01
N GLY A 54 15.20 -0.44 -5.22
CA GLY A 54 14.36 -1.51 -5.73
C GLY A 54 13.08 -0.98 -6.38
N LYS A 55 12.48 0.08 -5.83
CA LYS A 55 11.30 0.74 -6.43
C LYS A 55 11.61 1.56 -7.67
N ASP A 56 12.77 2.21 -7.77
CA ASP A 56 13.21 2.86 -9.02
C ASP A 56 13.44 1.81 -10.12
N GLU A 57 14.02 0.66 -9.76
CA GLU A 57 14.24 -0.48 -10.67
C GLU A 57 12.89 -1.12 -11.07
N GLU A 58 11.94 -1.25 -10.14
CA GLU A 58 10.60 -1.85 -10.33
C GLU A 58 9.57 -0.88 -10.93
N ALA A 59 9.77 0.43 -10.86
CA ALA A 59 8.95 1.43 -11.56
C ALA A 59 8.98 1.23 -13.09
N GLY A 60 9.96 0.47 -13.59
CA GLY A 60 9.98 -0.03 -14.96
C GLY A 60 8.98 -1.16 -15.25
N PHE A 61 8.28 -1.74 -14.26
CA PHE A 61 7.43 -2.90 -14.49
C PHE A 61 6.04 -2.90 -13.82
N GLU A 62 5.82 -2.61 -12.53
CA GLU A 62 4.51 -2.98 -11.90
C GLU A 62 3.93 -1.90 -10.97
N ALA A 63 3.13 -1.00 -11.56
CA ALA A 63 2.22 -0.12 -10.84
C ALA A 63 0.88 -0.82 -10.58
N PHE A 64 0.86 -1.91 -9.80
CA PHE A 64 -0.39 -2.45 -9.28
C PHE A 64 -0.18 -3.30 -8.02
N HIS A 65 0.05 -2.66 -6.88
CA HIS A 65 -0.17 -3.33 -5.58
C HIS A 65 -0.43 -2.31 -4.47
N GLY A 66 -1.50 -1.53 -4.68
CA GLY A 66 -2.22 -0.97 -3.56
C GLY A 66 -2.81 -2.11 -2.75
N SER A 67 -2.21 -2.44 -1.60
CA SER A 67 -2.96 -3.12 -0.53
C SER A 67 -4.04 -2.15 -0.03
N ASP A 68 -5.10 -2.04 -0.81
CA ASP A 68 -6.46 -2.01 -0.34
C ASP A 68 -6.85 -3.49 -0.14
N VAL A 69 -6.43 -4.05 0.98
CA VAL A 69 -6.99 -5.31 1.50
C VAL A 69 -7.40 -5.07 2.94
N CYS A 70 -8.46 -4.30 3.05
CA CYS A 70 -9.45 -4.39 4.13
C CYS A 70 -10.73 -3.79 3.52
N SER A 71 -11.46 -4.57 2.72
CA SER A 71 -12.61 -5.33 3.22
C SER A 71 -13.74 -4.41 3.71
N ASP A 72 -14.46 -3.82 2.76
CA ASP A 72 -15.89 -3.49 2.89
C ASP A 72 -16.53 -3.47 1.48
N VAL A 73 -16.59 -4.64 0.85
CA VAL A 73 -17.68 -4.92 -0.08
C VAL A 73 -18.49 -5.97 0.65
N ASP A 74 -19.70 -5.60 1.06
CA ASP A 74 -20.76 -6.52 1.41
C ASP A 74 -21.44 -6.97 0.10
N PRO A 75 -21.19 -8.18 -0.43
CA PRO A 75 -22.01 -8.75 -1.49
C PRO A 75 -23.12 -9.63 -0.92
N ALA A 76 -23.77 -9.20 0.18
CA ALA A 76 -25.00 -9.86 0.65
C ALA A 76 -26.24 -9.47 -0.18
N SER A 77 -26.07 -8.79 -1.31
CA SER A 77 -27.07 -8.71 -2.38
C SER A 77 -26.94 -9.93 -3.30
N ALA A 78 -27.20 -11.12 -2.75
CA ALA A 78 -27.51 -12.30 -3.54
C ALA A 78 -29.02 -12.56 -3.41
N GLY A 79 -29.79 -11.83 -4.21
CA GLY A 79 -31.11 -12.30 -4.61
C GLY A 79 -30.92 -13.60 -5.38
N ILE A 80 -31.42 -14.69 -4.81
CA ILE A 80 -31.67 -15.92 -5.55
C ILE A 80 -33.18 -16.05 -5.54
N ASP A 81 -33.76 -15.68 -6.67
CA ASP A 81 -35.12 -16.02 -7.06
C ASP A 81 -35.22 -17.56 -7.05
N ASP A 82 -35.93 -18.12 -6.06
CA ASP A 82 -36.28 -19.54 -6.08
C ASP A 82 -37.43 -19.73 -7.09
N ASP A 83 -37.03 -20.04 -8.32
CA ASP A 83 -37.87 -20.62 -9.35
C ASP A 83 -38.34 -22.00 -8.88
N PHE A 84 -39.42 -22.06 -8.11
CA PHE A 84 -40.15 -23.31 -7.87
C PHE A 84 -41.03 -23.61 -9.09
N SER A 85 -40.41 -23.90 -10.23
CA SER A 85 -41.09 -24.54 -11.36
C SER A 85 -41.22 -26.05 -11.11
N ALA A 86 -42.44 -26.54 -11.38
CA ALA A 86 -42.82 -27.91 -11.70
C ALA A 86 -43.43 -28.79 -10.58
N GLN A 87 -44.77 -28.74 -10.51
CA GLN A 87 -45.65 -29.81 -10.99
C GLN A 87 -45.72 -31.13 -10.21
N VAL A 88 -46.83 -31.31 -9.48
CA VAL A 88 -47.55 -32.59 -9.43
C VAL A 88 -49.04 -32.35 -9.64
N ALA A 89 -49.51 -32.86 -10.77
CA ALA A 89 -50.91 -33.13 -11.05
C ALA A 89 -51.33 -34.45 -10.37
N ALA A 90 -52.48 -34.45 -9.70
CA ALA A 90 -53.44 -35.56 -9.60
C ALA A 90 -54.69 -35.07 -8.87
#